data_AF-A0A0B7AKF1-F1
#
_entry.id   AF-A0A0B7AKF1-F1
#
_cell.length_a   1.000
_cell.length_b   1.000
_cell.length_c   1.000
_cell.angle_alpha   90.00
_cell.angle_beta   90.00
_cell.angle_gamma   90.00
#
_symmetry.space_group_name_H-M   'P 1'
#
loop_
_entity.id
_entity.type
_entity.pdbx_description
1 polymer ?
#
loop_
_entity_poly.entity_id
_entity_poly.type
_entity_poly.pdbx_seq_one_letter_code
_entity_poly.pdbx_strand_id
1 'polypeptide(L)'
;MELLEYNLGSVGGVSSPMSVDEIETSDNHKLSDKKESILGFISQKESAFNAHLPYSNFIDKESNDIFAEIKANLSRSIQLRDIKIGCRYWIVQLERYVLIYGYKFSKTDHVLLVKMVFELLTMPLQEYALVEKFAIILSLLLKKKNLLSRNDLILPWRPLHKIVE
;
A
#
# COMPACT_ATOMS: atom_id res chain seq x y z
N MET A 1 0.20 23.86 76.25
CA MET A 1 -1.19 23.55 75.88
C MET A 1 -1.21 23.51 74.37
N GLU A 2 -0.92 22.36 73.78
CA GLU A 2 -1.84 21.24 73.52
C GLU A 2 -2.37 21.29 72.08
N LEU A 3 -1.92 20.26 71.37
CA LEU A 3 -2.35 19.62 70.13
C LEU A 3 -3.83 19.81 69.77
N LEU A 4 -4.11 19.98 68.47
CA LEU A 4 -5.11 19.16 67.75
C LEU A 4 -4.72 19.02 66.27
N GLU A 5 -4.35 17.80 65.90
CA GLU A 5 -4.33 17.29 64.52
C GLU A 5 -5.77 17.21 63.97
N TYR A 6 -5.97 17.52 62.68
CA TYR A 6 -6.74 16.74 61.69
C TYR A 6 -6.95 17.56 60.41
N ASN A 7 -6.48 17.09 59.25
CA ASN A 7 -7.31 16.37 58.29
C ASN A 7 -6.62 16.30 56.91
N LEU A 8 -6.38 15.08 56.45
CA LEU A 8 -5.89 14.74 55.11
C LEU A 8 -7.02 14.93 54.10
N GLY A 9 -6.95 16.01 53.31
CA GLY A 9 -7.79 16.25 52.15
C GLY A 9 -7.02 16.07 50.85
N SER A 10 -7.08 14.87 50.28
CA SER A 10 -6.62 14.53 48.93
C SER A 10 -7.46 15.26 47.87
N VAL A 11 -6.89 16.26 47.19
CA VAL A 11 -7.43 16.78 45.93
C VAL A 11 -6.30 17.22 45.01
N GLY A 12 -6.30 16.69 43.78
CA GLY A 12 -5.63 17.31 42.64
C GLY A 12 -4.33 16.66 42.20
N GLY A 13 -4.39 15.40 41.77
CA GLY A 13 -3.42 14.91 40.79
C GLY A 13 -3.58 15.73 39.52
N VAL A 14 -2.65 16.68 39.31
CA VAL A 14 -2.55 17.44 38.06
C VAL A 14 -2.20 16.43 36.97
N SER A 15 -3.20 16.00 36.21
CA SER A 15 -2.98 15.27 34.97
C SER A 15 -2.21 16.18 34.04
N SER A 16 -0.94 15.83 33.79
CA SER A 16 -0.14 16.44 32.72
C SER A 16 -0.98 16.49 31.43
N PRO A 17 -0.95 17.60 30.67
CA PRO A 17 -1.63 17.65 29.39
C PRO A 17 -0.99 16.58 28.50
N MET A 18 -1.79 15.59 28.07
CA MET A 18 -1.37 14.61 27.08
C MET A 18 -0.88 15.36 25.82
N SER A 19 0.31 15.01 25.34
CA SER A 19 0.90 15.59 24.15
C SER A 19 0.00 15.40 22.92
N VAL A 20 -0.11 16.44 22.10
CA VAL A 20 -0.95 16.48 20.88
C VAL A 20 -0.64 15.29 19.93
N ASP A 21 0.60 14.82 19.91
CA ASP A 21 1.05 13.66 19.11
C ASP A 21 0.42 12.32 19.55
N GLU A 22 0.06 12.17 20.83
CA GLU A 22 -0.61 10.96 21.34
C GLU A 22 -2.11 10.94 21.01
N ILE A 23 -2.71 12.12 20.87
CA ILE A 23 -4.12 12.27 20.51
C ILE A 23 -4.30 11.92 19.02
N GLU A 24 -3.45 12.45 18.13
CA GLU A 24 -3.49 12.19 16.69
C GLU A 24 -3.24 10.71 16.35
N THR A 25 -2.35 10.02 17.07
CA THR A 25 -2.10 8.59 16.85
C THR A 25 -3.28 7.71 17.30
N SER A 26 -3.96 8.10 18.39
CA SER A 26 -5.13 7.36 18.90
C SER A 26 -6.38 7.50 18.02
N ASP A 27 -6.62 8.68 17.44
CA ASP A 27 -7.77 8.94 16.57
C ASP A 27 -7.57 8.37 15.16
N ASN A 28 -6.33 8.36 14.65
CA ASN A 28 -6.00 7.68 13.41
C ASN A 28 -6.20 6.15 13.51
N HIS A 29 -5.91 5.55 14.66
CA HIS A 29 -6.12 4.11 14.87
C HIS A 29 -7.61 3.74 14.89
N LYS A 30 -8.47 4.55 15.53
CA LYS A 30 -9.93 4.31 15.50
C LYS A 30 -10.54 4.50 14.10
N LEU A 31 -9.96 5.38 13.28
CA LEU A 31 -10.40 5.60 11.91
C LEU A 31 -9.94 4.50 10.97
N SER A 32 -8.75 3.92 11.18
CA SER A 32 -8.30 2.74 10.43
C SER A 32 -9.19 1.54 10.70
N ASP A 33 -9.50 1.25 11.97
CA ASP A 33 -10.29 0.07 12.36
C ASP A 33 -11.72 0.11 11.76
N LYS A 34 -12.31 1.31 11.68
CA LYS A 34 -13.60 1.51 11.00
C LYS A 34 -13.50 1.30 9.49
N LYS A 35 -12.46 1.83 8.84
CA LYS A 35 -12.25 1.65 7.40
C LYS A 35 -11.98 0.20 7.03
N GLU A 36 -11.23 -0.53 7.86
CA GLU A 36 -10.96 -1.96 7.69
C GLU A 36 -12.25 -2.78 7.70
N SER A 37 -13.19 -2.46 8.60
CA SER A 37 -14.50 -3.13 8.64
C SER A 37 -15.36 -2.89 7.39
N ILE A 38 -15.21 -1.73 6.75
CA ILE A 38 -16.00 -1.34 5.57
C ILE A 38 -15.38 -1.90 4.28
N LEU A 39 -14.05 -1.86 4.18
CA LEU A 39 -13.31 -2.25 2.97
C LEU A 39 -12.95 -3.74 2.96
N GLY A 40 -12.87 -4.40 4.12
CA GLY A 40 -12.46 -5.79 4.25
C GLY A 40 -10.96 -6.04 4.07
N PHE A 41 -10.15 -4.98 3.94
CA PHE A 41 -8.69 -5.08 3.87
C PHE A 41 -7.99 -3.83 4.42
N ILE A 42 -6.74 -4.02 4.84
CA ILE A 42 -5.87 -2.94 5.34
C ILE A 42 -5.05 -2.38 4.17
N SER A 43 -5.28 -1.12 3.84
CA SER A 43 -4.48 -0.41 2.84
C SER A 43 -3.11 -0.05 3.40
N GLN A 44 -2.04 -0.27 2.64
CA GLN A 44 -0.68 -0.05 3.14
C GLN A 44 -0.34 1.43 3.28
N LYS A 45 -0.53 2.21 2.21
CA LYS A 45 -0.20 3.64 2.20
C LYS A 45 -1.00 4.38 1.15
N GLU A 46 -2.01 5.10 1.61
CA GLU A 46 -2.83 5.98 0.78
C GLU A 46 -2.10 7.30 0.46
N SER A 47 -2.56 7.98 -0.60
CA SER A 47 -2.16 9.36 -0.87
C SER A 47 -2.84 10.31 0.12
N ALA A 48 -2.05 11.09 0.87
CA ALA A 48 -2.56 12.05 1.85
C ALA A 48 -3.45 13.14 1.22
N PHE A 49 -3.20 13.46 -0.06
CA PHE A 49 -3.94 14.50 -0.77
C PHE A 49 -5.36 14.08 -1.12
N ASN A 50 -5.62 12.77 -1.27
CA ASN A 50 -6.95 12.29 -1.66
C ASN A 50 -8.02 12.57 -0.61
N ALA A 51 -7.63 12.65 0.67
CA ALA A 51 -8.53 13.03 1.76
C ALA A 51 -9.03 14.48 1.64
N HIS A 52 -8.27 15.35 0.98
CA HIS A 52 -8.56 16.78 0.85
C HIS A 52 -9.39 17.12 -0.39
N LEU A 53 -9.73 16.12 -1.22
CA LEU A 53 -10.52 16.33 -2.42
C LEU A 53 -12.01 16.53 -2.06
N PRO A 54 -12.75 17.39 -2.80
CA PRO A 54 -14.17 17.63 -2.54
C PRO A 54 -15.06 16.37 -2.59
N TYR A 55 -14.61 15.32 -3.26
CA TYR A 55 -15.31 14.05 -3.45
C TYR A 55 -14.61 12.87 -2.75
N SER A 56 -13.82 13.14 -1.70
CA SER A 56 -13.04 12.12 -0.98
C SER A 56 -13.85 10.90 -0.53
N ASN A 57 -15.14 11.08 -0.22
CA ASN A 57 -16.08 10.02 0.15
C ASN A 57 -16.26 8.94 -0.93
N PHE A 58 -16.05 9.26 -2.22
CA PHE A 58 -16.24 8.32 -3.33
C PHE A 58 -14.94 7.60 -3.73
N ILE A 59 -13.78 8.12 -3.33
CA ILE A 59 -12.46 7.63 -3.74
C ILE A 59 -12.23 6.19 -3.29
N ASP A 60 -12.70 5.83 -2.10
CA ASP A 60 -12.54 4.47 -1.57
C ASP A 60 -13.20 3.43 -2.47
N LYS A 61 -14.43 3.71 -2.92
CA LYS A 61 -15.15 2.83 -3.86
C LYS A 61 -14.49 2.83 -5.24
N GLU A 62 -14.22 4.00 -5.79
CA GLU A 62 -13.62 4.15 -7.13
C GLU A 62 -12.28 3.41 -7.24
N SER A 63 -11.41 3.61 -6.26
CA SER A 63 -10.10 2.96 -6.24
C SER A 63 -10.19 1.43 -6.12
N ASN A 64 -11.18 0.90 -5.39
CA ASN A 64 -11.41 -0.54 -5.30
C ASN A 64 -11.91 -1.12 -6.63
N ASP A 65 -12.86 -0.43 -7.27
CA ASP A 65 -13.43 -0.85 -8.56
C ASP A 65 -12.34 -0.87 -9.65
N ILE A 66 -11.54 0.20 -9.73
CA ILE A 66 -10.42 0.30 -10.69
C ILE A 66 -9.37 -0.78 -10.40
N PHE A 67 -9.01 -1.00 -9.13
CA PHE A 67 -8.01 -2.02 -8.79
C PHE A 67 -8.51 -3.44 -9.09
N ALA A 68 -9.78 -3.72 -8.85
CA ALA A 68 -10.42 -4.99 -9.21
C ALA A 68 -10.38 -5.22 -10.72
N GLU A 69 -10.69 -4.19 -11.51
CA GLU A 69 -10.61 -4.23 -12.97
C GLU A 69 -9.17 -4.50 -13.46
N ILE A 70 -8.18 -3.79 -12.90
CA ILE A 70 -6.76 -4.00 -13.23
C ILE A 70 -6.36 -5.44 -12.91
N LYS A 71 -6.67 -5.95 -11.72
CA LYS A 71 -6.34 -7.33 -11.33
C LYS A 71 -6.99 -8.36 -12.26
N ALA A 72 -8.29 -8.21 -12.54
CA ALA A 72 -9.04 -9.13 -13.38
C ALA A 72 -8.44 -9.16 -14.79
N ASN A 73 -8.25 -8.00 -15.41
CA ASN A 73 -7.78 -7.94 -16.78
C ASN A 73 -6.31 -8.27 -16.94
N LEU A 74 -5.45 -7.94 -15.96
CA LEU A 74 -4.06 -8.34 -15.97
C LEU A 74 -3.92 -9.86 -15.92
N SER A 75 -4.68 -10.52 -15.04
CA SER A 75 -4.72 -11.98 -14.98
C SER A 75 -5.25 -12.61 -16.28
N ARG A 76 -6.28 -11.99 -16.88
CA ARG A 76 -6.86 -12.43 -18.16
C ARG A 76 -5.86 -12.31 -19.31
N SER A 77 -5.13 -11.20 -19.40
CA SER A 77 -4.09 -11.00 -20.42
C SER A 77 -2.98 -12.03 -20.31
N ILE A 78 -2.56 -12.38 -19.09
CA ILE A 78 -1.54 -13.42 -18.85
C ILE A 78 -2.08 -14.79 -19.28
N GLN A 79 -3.32 -15.14 -18.91
CA GLN A 79 -3.95 -16.41 -19.29
C GLN A 79 -4.09 -16.56 -20.81
N LEU A 80 -4.43 -15.47 -21.51
CA LEU A 80 -4.55 -15.43 -22.97
C LEU A 80 -3.18 -15.31 -23.68
N ARG A 81 -2.08 -15.20 -22.93
CA ARG A 81 -0.72 -14.95 -23.44
C ARG A 81 -0.61 -13.67 -24.28
N ASP A 82 -1.53 -12.71 -24.11
CA ASP A 82 -1.44 -11.38 -24.70
C ASP A 82 -0.60 -10.47 -23.81
N ILE A 83 0.71 -10.69 -23.85
CA ILE A 83 1.67 -9.93 -23.03
C ILE A 83 1.97 -8.57 -23.68
N LYS A 84 2.08 -8.54 -25.01
CA LYS A 84 2.58 -7.38 -25.75
C LYS A 84 1.62 -6.18 -25.69
N ILE A 85 0.32 -6.42 -25.83
CA ILE A 85 -0.68 -5.35 -25.91
C ILE A 85 -1.50 -5.32 -24.63
N GLY A 86 -2.15 -6.43 -24.28
CA GLY A 86 -3.03 -6.52 -23.12
C GLY A 86 -2.30 -6.29 -21.80
N CYS A 87 -1.31 -7.14 -21.48
CA CYS A 87 -0.58 -7.02 -20.22
C CYS A 87 0.13 -5.66 -20.10
N ARG A 88 0.80 -5.21 -21.15
CA ARG A 88 1.44 -3.88 -21.20
C ARG A 88 0.46 -2.76 -20.87
N TYR A 89 -0.74 -2.78 -21.44
CA TYR A 89 -1.76 -1.77 -21.18
C TYR A 89 -2.15 -1.73 -19.70
N TRP A 90 -2.45 -2.90 -19.10
CA TRP A 90 -2.87 -2.97 -17.70
C TRP A 90 -1.73 -2.67 -16.71
N ILE A 91 -0.48 -2.91 -17.09
CA ILE A 91 0.69 -2.45 -16.32
C ILE A 91 0.77 -0.91 -16.29
N VAL A 92 0.52 -0.24 -17.42
CA VAL A 92 0.47 1.24 -17.45
C VAL A 92 -0.69 1.76 -16.60
N GLN A 93 -1.85 1.05 -16.60
CA GLN A 93 -2.96 1.40 -15.71
C GLN A 93 -2.60 1.22 -14.23
N LEU A 94 -1.87 0.15 -13.89
CA LEU A 94 -1.39 -0.08 -12.54
C LEU A 94 -0.38 1.00 -12.09
N GLU A 95 0.53 1.40 -12.98
CA GLU A 95 1.45 2.51 -12.73
C GLU A 95 0.68 3.79 -12.38
N ARG A 96 -0.30 4.15 -13.22
CA ARG A 96 -1.17 5.31 -13.00
C ARG A 96 -1.98 5.21 -11.70
N TYR A 97 -2.49 4.02 -11.39
CA TYR A 97 -3.21 3.76 -10.15
C TYR A 97 -2.34 4.07 -8.92
N VAL A 98 -1.10 3.56 -8.90
CA VAL A 98 -0.17 3.77 -7.79
C VAL A 98 0.22 5.23 -7.66
N LEU A 99 0.33 5.97 -8.77
CA LEU A 99 0.64 7.40 -8.75
C LEU A 99 -0.49 8.25 -8.15
N ILE A 100 -1.77 7.92 -8.43
CA ILE A 100 -2.93 8.70 -7.98
C ILE A 100 -3.37 8.29 -6.57
N TYR A 101 -3.54 6.99 -6.34
CA TYR A 101 -4.13 6.46 -5.10
C TYR A 101 -3.08 6.02 -4.07
N GLY A 102 -1.84 5.82 -4.51
CA GLY A 102 -0.80 5.22 -3.68
C GLY A 102 -0.89 3.69 -3.64
N TYR A 103 -0.49 3.11 -2.52
CA TYR A 103 -0.49 1.67 -2.28
C TYR A 103 -1.78 1.29 -1.54
N LYS A 104 -2.93 1.58 -2.17
CA LYS A 104 -4.27 1.32 -1.64
C LYS A 104 -4.74 -0.11 -1.97
N PHE A 105 -3.91 -1.07 -1.61
CA PHE A 105 -4.19 -2.49 -1.73
C PHE A 105 -3.61 -3.23 -0.53
N SER A 106 -4.06 -4.47 -0.33
CA SER A 106 -3.58 -5.32 0.75
C SER A 106 -2.10 -5.67 0.58
N LYS A 107 -1.43 -5.97 1.68
CA LYS A 107 -0.03 -6.45 1.67
C LYS A 107 0.13 -7.74 0.86
N THR A 108 -0.87 -8.63 0.92
CA THR A 108 -0.87 -9.88 0.16
C THR A 108 -0.91 -9.61 -1.34
N ASP A 109 -1.78 -8.69 -1.78
CA ASP A 109 -1.90 -8.30 -3.19
C ASP A 109 -0.61 -7.61 -3.67
N HIS A 110 0.01 -6.78 -2.83
CA HIS A 110 1.30 -6.17 -3.15
C HIS A 110 2.38 -7.22 -3.44
N VAL A 111 2.54 -8.21 -2.57
CA VAL A 111 3.54 -9.28 -2.76
C VAL A 111 3.25 -10.10 -4.02
N LEU A 112 1.97 -10.40 -4.29
CA LEU A 112 1.56 -11.11 -5.49
C LEU A 112 1.87 -10.31 -6.76
N LEU A 113 1.56 -9.02 -6.78
CA LEU A 113 1.88 -8.13 -7.90
C LEU A 113 3.37 -8.08 -8.18
N VAL A 114 4.20 -7.94 -7.13
CA VAL A 114 5.66 -7.90 -7.28
C VAL A 114 6.19 -9.22 -7.85
N LYS A 115 5.75 -10.37 -7.32
CA LYS A 115 6.15 -11.68 -7.84
C LYS A 115 5.72 -11.87 -9.29
N MET A 116 4.48 -11.54 -9.62
CA MET A 116 3.95 -11.67 -10.97
C MET A 116 4.71 -10.78 -11.97
N VAL A 117 4.96 -9.51 -11.64
CA VAL A 117 5.76 -8.61 -12.49
C VAL A 117 7.19 -9.12 -12.65
N PHE A 118 7.80 -9.65 -11.57
CA PHE A 118 9.13 -10.24 -11.62
C PHE A 118 9.18 -11.44 -12.57
N GLU A 119 8.22 -12.36 -12.49
CA GLU A 119 8.14 -13.49 -13.41
C GLU A 119 8.01 -13.02 -14.87
N LEU A 120 7.13 -12.04 -15.14
CA LEU A 120 6.96 -11.45 -16.48
C LEU A 120 8.23 -10.78 -17.01
N LEU A 121 9.01 -10.13 -16.14
CA LEU A 121 10.29 -9.51 -16.49
C LEU A 121 11.33 -10.57 -16.88
N THR A 122 11.30 -11.73 -16.24
CA THR A 122 12.29 -12.81 -16.42
C THR A 122 11.95 -13.81 -17.53
N MET A 123 10.82 -13.62 -18.21
CA MET A 123 10.43 -14.49 -19.33
C MET A 123 11.43 -14.38 -20.49
N PRO A 124 11.81 -15.51 -21.13
CA PRO A 124 12.70 -15.50 -22.27
C PRO A 124 12.01 -14.87 -23.50
N LEU A 125 12.81 -14.26 -24.39
CA LEU A 125 12.37 -13.72 -25.69
C LEU A 125 11.38 -12.54 -25.61
N GLN A 126 11.56 -11.65 -24.63
CA GLN A 126 10.74 -10.46 -24.45
C GLN A 126 11.33 -9.25 -25.20
N GLU A 127 10.48 -8.45 -25.86
CA GLU A 127 10.90 -7.19 -26.50
C GLU A 127 11.47 -6.21 -25.46
N TYR A 128 12.57 -5.52 -25.78
CA TYR A 128 13.23 -4.58 -24.87
C TYR A 128 12.27 -3.53 -24.29
N ALA A 129 11.34 -3.02 -25.09
CA ALA A 129 10.33 -2.04 -24.65
C ALA A 129 9.37 -2.61 -23.57
N LEU A 130 9.10 -3.91 -23.59
CA LEU A 130 8.28 -4.57 -22.56
C LEU A 130 9.09 -4.79 -21.28
N VAL A 131 10.35 -5.22 -21.43
CA VAL A 131 11.29 -5.38 -20.31
C VAL A 131 11.47 -4.07 -19.57
N GLU A 132 11.70 -2.97 -20.28
CA GLU A 132 11.81 -1.62 -19.71
C GLU A 132 10.55 -1.26 -18.90
N LYS A 133 9.35 -1.49 -19.46
CA LYS A 133 8.09 -1.17 -18.77
C LYS A 133 7.89 -2.02 -17.51
N PHE A 134 8.20 -3.31 -17.56
CA PHE A 134 8.14 -4.18 -16.39
C PHE A 134 9.18 -3.79 -15.33
N ALA A 135 10.37 -3.35 -15.73
CA ALA A 135 11.40 -2.87 -14.82
C ALA A 135 10.99 -1.56 -14.11
N ILE A 136 10.34 -0.64 -14.82
CA ILE A 136 9.83 0.63 -14.25
C ILE A 136 8.77 0.33 -13.19
N ILE A 137 7.75 -0.48 -13.49
CA ILE A 137 6.70 -0.81 -12.52
C ILE A 137 7.24 -1.61 -11.35
N LEU A 138 8.18 -2.55 -11.57
CA LEU A 138 8.82 -3.29 -10.48
C LEU A 138 9.59 -2.34 -9.54
N SER A 139 10.32 -1.38 -10.11
CA SER A 139 11.02 -0.35 -9.36
C SER A 139 10.05 0.56 -8.59
N LEU A 140 8.90 0.88 -9.17
CA LEU A 140 7.84 1.64 -8.51
C LEU A 140 7.29 0.88 -7.30
N LEU A 141 6.93 -0.40 -7.45
CA LEU A 141 6.40 -1.22 -6.36
C LEU A 141 7.42 -1.39 -5.23
N LEU A 142 8.70 -1.59 -5.56
CA LEU A 142 9.78 -1.77 -4.59
C LEU A 142 10.34 -0.44 -4.01
N LYS A 143 9.88 0.72 -4.49
CA LYS A 143 10.40 2.04 -4.08
C LYS A 143 10.31 2.27 -2.57
N LYS A 144 9.21 1.83 -1.94
CA LYS A 144 8.96 2.03 -0.50
C LYS A 144 9.33 0.79 0.31
N LYS A 145 10.61 0.64 0.62
CA LYS A 145 11.17 -0.49 1.38
C LYS A 145 10.49 -0.73 2.74
N ASN A 146 9.93 0.30 3.37
CA ASN A 146 9.27 0.18 4.67
C ASN A 146 7.94 -0.62 4.60
N LEU A 147 7.36 -0.81 3.41
CA LEU A 147 6.08 -1.50 3.24
C LEU A 147 6.22 -3.03 3.12
N LEU A 148 7.43 -3.54 2.85
CA LEU A 148 7.70 -4.95 2.63
C LEU A 148 8.88 -5.38 3.51
N SER A 149 8.64 -6.33 4.40
CA SER A 149 9.71 -6.94 5.18
C SER A 149 10.43 -8.01 4.36
N ARG A 150 11.67 -8.32 4.74
CA ARG A 150 12.47 -9.39 4.11
C ARG A 150 11.75 -10.74 4.17
N ASN A 151 10.98 -11.00 5.22
CA ASN A 151 10.24 -12.26 5.36
C ASN A 151 9.06 -12.36 4.39
N ASP A 152 8.53 -11.23 3.91
CA ASP A 152 7.37 -11.21 3.02
C ASP A 152 7.76 -11.46 1.55
N LEU A 153 8.96 -11.03 1.16
CA LEU A 153 9.40 -11.05 -0.23
C LEU A 153 10.86 -11.48 -0.35
N ILE A 154 11.06 -12.61 -1.03
CA ILE A 154 12.37 -13.14 -1.41
C ILE A 154 12.35 -13.29 -2.93
N LEU A 155 13.24 -12.57 -3.62
CA LEU A 155 13.37 -12.62 -5.07
C LEU A 155 14.72 -13.24 -5.46
N PRO A 156 14.76 -14.16 -6.44
CA PRO A 156 16.02 -14.72 -6.91
C PRO A 156 16.78 -13.68 -7.74
N TRP A 157 18.08 -13.51 -7.46
CA TRP A 157 18.90 -12.50 -8.17
C TRP A 157 19.37 -12.98 -9.56
N ARG A 158 19.51 -14.29 -9.77
CA ARG A 158 20.10 -14.86 -11.00
C ARG A 158 19.36 -14.47 -12.29
N PRO A 159 18.01 -14.49 -12.34
CA PRO A 159 17.29 -14.06 -13.54
C PRO A 159 17.55 -12.61 -13.91
N LEU A 160 17.72 -11.72 -12.91
CA LEU A 160 18.03 -10.31 -13.16
C LEU A 160 19.43 -10.12 -13.75
N HIS A 161 20.40 -10.92 -13.30
CA HIS A 161 21.75 -10.89 -13.87
C HIS A 161 21.75 -11.26 -15.36
N LYS A 162 21.02 -12.31 -15.72
CA LYS A 162 20.90 -12.80 -17.12
C LYS A 162 20.25 -11.80 -18.08
N ILE A 163 19.51 -10.82 -17.58
CA ILE A 163 18.89 -9.78 -18.42
C ILE A 163 19.90 -8.69 -18.79
N VAL A 164 20.93 -8.50 -17.95
CA VAL A 164 21.96 -7.47 -18.14
C VAL A 164 23.16 -8.00 -18.93
N GLU A 165 23.46 -9.29 -18.77
CA GLU A 165 24.49 -10.03 -19.52
C GLU A 165 24.13 -10.20 -21.00
#